data_AF-A0A238U9H9-F1
#
_entry.id   AF-A0A238U9H9-F1
#
_cell.length_a   1.000
_cell.length_b   1.000
_cell.length_c   1.000
_cell.angle_alpha   90.00
_cell.angle_beta   90.00
_cell.angle_gamma   90.00
#
_symmetry.space_group_name_H-M   'P 1'
#
loop_
_entity.id
_entity.type
_entity.pdbx_description
1 polymer ?
#
loop_
_entity_poly.entity_id
_entity_poly.type
_entity_poly.pdbx_seq_one_letter_code
_entity_poly.pdbx_strand_id
1 'polypeptide(L)'
;MNLQESINNLYQVFQSYTVLGNLRERSCDCCVTDEEIKELLSKPLKEIQPDEIYHFMSSALTTYGDINDYKHFLPRILELTVGYDFLTDFHCYEKLNHANWKSWNENEIEAISSFLELLLIHHLNHLEYIDLIFVINLSIKYLGEEKTLNIWKQHLTENHLHFFVDYKLSFSDTIFLDFRQTTFDEWISSDFILKKLESLYLKTEDKIEANRISIAYTMLENER
;
A
#
# COMPACT_ATOMS: atom_id res chain seq x y z
N MET A 1 6.04 14.40 10.26
CA MET A 1 5.81 14.47 8.81
C MET A 1 4.41 13.93 8.54
N ASN A 2 3.58 14.61 7.73
CA ASN A 2 2.29 14.11 7.25
C ASN A 2 2.40 13.55 5.82
N LEU A 3 1.33 12.93 5.30
CA LEU A 3 1.33 12.31 3.95
C LEU A 3 1.69 13.30 2.83
N GLN A 4 1.19 14.54 2.89
CA GLN A 4 1.50 15.54 1.87
C GLN A 4 2.98 15.96 1.90
N GLU A 5 3.55 16.06 3.10
CA GLU A 5 4.97 16.34 3.28
C GLU A 5 5.85 15.18 2.77
N SER A 6 5.45 13.92 2.95
CA SER A 6 6.20 12.78 2.41
C SER A 6 6.12 12.69 0.89
N ILE A 7 4.98 13.02 0.29
CA ILE A 7 4.86 13.17 -1.18
C ILE A 7 5.83 14.24 -1.69
N ASN A 8 5.85 15.42 -1.06
CA ASN A 8 6.80 16.47 -1.43
C ASN A 8 8.26 16.02 -1.30
N ASN A 9 8.56 15.25 -0.26
CA ASN A 9 9.90 14.69 -0.05
C ASN A 9 10.28 13.69 -1.17
N LEU A 10 9.37 12.85 -1.65
CA LEU A 10 9.62 11.98 -2.81
C LEU A 10 10.06 12.81 -4.02
N TYR A 11 9.30 13.85 -4.35
CA TYR A 11 9.65 14.74 -5.46
C TYR A 11 11.03 15.38 -5.29
N GLN A 12 11.37 15.81 -4.08
CA GLN A 12 12.67 16.42 -3.79
C GLN A 12 13.83 15.43 -3.92
N VAL A 13 13.67 14.20 -3.41
CA VAL A 13 14.73 13.19 -3.40
C VAL A 13 15.02 12.67 -4.81
N PHE A 14 13.98 12.50 -5.63
CA PHE A 14 14.10 11.99 -6.99
C PHE A 14 14.26 13.07 -8.07
N GLN A 15 14.30 14.37 -7.70
CA GLN A 15 14.35 15.49 -8.67
C GLN A 15 15.57 15.47 -9.61
N SER A 16 16.67 14.82 -9.21
CA SER A 16 17.87 14.71 -10.05
C SER A 16 17.69 13.76 -11.22
N TYR A 17 16.69 12.88 -11.17
CA TYR A 17 16.38 11.97 -12.27
C TYR A 17 15.49 12.68 -13.29
N THR A 18 15.90 12.62 -14.55
CA THR A 18 15.19 13.20 -15.69
C THR A 18 15.13 12.18 -16.81
N VAL A 19 14.09 12.20 -17.64
CA VAL A 19 14.08 11.41 -18.88
C VAL A 19 15.22 11.92 -19.79
N LEU A 20 16.25 11.10 -19.95
CA LEU A 20 17.43 11.46 -20.74
C LEU A 20 17.23 11.10 -22.21
N GLY A 21 17.52 12.04 -23.10
CA GLY A 21 17.42 11.82 -24.54
C GLY A 21 16.01 11.41 -24.97
N ASN A 22 15.92 10.48 -25.93
CA ASN A 22 14.65 10.00 -26.44
C ASN A 22 14.22 8.70 -25.72
N LEU A 23 13.12 8.76 -24.95
CA LEU A 23 12.54 7.60 -24.26
C LEU A 23 12.21 6.43 -25.21
N ARG A 24 11.94 6.74 -26.49
CA ARG A 24 11.70 5.75 -27.55
C ARG A 24 12.83 4.74 -27.68
N GLU A 25 14.08 5.18 -27.55
CA GLU A 25 15.26 4.32 -27.71
C GLU A 25 15.36 3.24 -26.62
N ARG A 26 14.64 3.43 -25.51
CA ARG A 26 14.59 2.53 -24.36
C ARG A 26 13.21 1.89 -24.19
N SER A 27 12.40 1.90 -25.24
CA SER A 27 11.04 1.38 -25.22
C SER A 27 10.82 0.41 -26.37
N CYS A 28 10.03 -0.64 -26.16
CA CYS A 28 9.76 -1.67 -27.16
C CYS A 28 8.80 -1.17 -28.24
N ASP A 29 9.21 -1.25 -29.51
CA ASP A 29 8.45 -0.70 -30.65
C ASP A 29 7.10 -1.39 -30.90
N CYS A 30 6.94 -2.65 -30.47
CA CYS A 30 5.66 -3.37 -30.61
C CYS A 30 4.74 -3.22 -29.39
N CYS A 31 5.25 -2.72 -28.26
CA CYS A 31 4.48 -2.58 -27.03
C CYS A 31 4.03 -1.15 -26.80
N VAL A 32 4.91 -0.18 -27.08
CA VAL A 32 4.72 1.23 -26.75
C VAL A 32 4.68 2.04 -28.05
N THR A 33 3.73 2.95 -28.18
CA THR A 33 3.58 3.86 -29.33
C THR A 33 4.31 5.20 -29.11
N ASP A 34 4.59 5.91 -30.20
CA ASP A 34 5.19 7.25 -30.12
C ASP A 34 4.20 8.28 -29.56
N GLU A 35 2.91 8.09 -29.82
CA GLU A 35 1.82 8.89 -29.24
C GLU A 35 1.80 8.79 -27.71
N GLU A 36 1.89 7.59 -27.15
CA GLU A 36 1.93 7.38 -25.69
C GLU A 36 3.15 8.05 -25.04
N ILE A 37 4.34 7.91 -25.66
CA ILE A 37 5.56 8.59 -25.18
C ILE A 37 5.36 10.10 -25.21
N LYS A 38 4.80 10.62 -26.30
CA LYS A 38 4.56 12.05 -26.46
C LYS A 38 3.56 12.57 -25.43
N GLU A 39 2.49 11.83 -25.18
CA GLU A 39 1.47 12.17 -24.18
C GLU A 39 2.06 12.20 -22.76
N LEU A 40 2.80 11.15 -22.39
CA LEU A 40 3.48 11.06 -21.09
C LEU A 40 4.46 12.22 -20.85
N LEU A 41 5.17 12.65 -21.89
CA LEU A 41 6.17 13.72 -21.82
C LEU A 41 5.60 15.12 -22.11
N SER A 42 4.29 15.25 -22.39
CA SER A 42 3.68 16.51 -22.84
C SER A 42 3.51 17.54 -21.74
N LYS A 43 3.66 17.16 -20.47
CA LYS A 43 3.31 17.99 -19.32
C LYS A 43 4.21 17.79 -18.11
N PRO A 44 4.19 18.74 -17.16
CA PRO A 44 4.94 18.60 -15.92
C PRO A 44 4.59 17.31 -15.19
N LEU A 45 5.60 16.68 -14.58
CA LEU A 45 5.47 15.38 -13.88
C LEU A 45 4.29 15.32 -12.88
N LYS A 46 4.01 16.43 -12.18
CA LYS A 46 2.91 16.53 -11.20
C LYS A 46 1.51 16.60 -11.82
N GLU A 47 1.42 16.88 -13.12
CA GLU A 47 0.14 17.05 -13.85
C GLU A 47 -0.26 15.78 -14.62
N ILE A 48 0.61 14.76 -14.65
CA ILE A 48 0.35 13.48 -15.33
C ILE A 48 -0.79 12.74 -14.64
N GLN A 49 -1.84 12.41 -15.38
CA GLN A 49 -3.02 11.71 -14.88
C GLN A 49 -2.73 10.19 -14.78
N PRO A 50 -3.51 9.46 -13.96
CA PRO A 50 -3.37 8.02 -13.80
C PRO A 50 -3.29 7.26 -15.13
N ASP A 51 -4.21 7.57 -16.04
CA ASP A 51 -4.44 6.90 -17.31
C ASP A 51 -3.22 7.00 -18.23
N GLU A 52 -2.55 8.15 -18.22
CA GLU A 52 -1.43 8.47 -19.10
C GLU A 52 -0.12 7.85 -18.61
N ILE A 53 0.05 7.68 -17.29
CA ILE A 53 1.22 7.04 -16.69
C ILE A 53 1.04 5.54 -16.48
N TYR A 54 -0.19 5.04 -16.54
CA TYR A 54 -0.53 3.66 -16.24
C TYR A 54 0.29 2.64 -17.04
N HIS A 55 0.39 2.83 -18.35
CA HIS A 55 1.15 1.92 -19.20
C HIS A 55 2.65 1.97 -18.87
N PHE A 56 3.20 3.16 -18.62
CA PHE A 56 4.58 3.28 -18.13
C PHE A 56 4.76 2.54 -16.80
N MET A 57 3.90 2.78 -15.81
CA MET A 57 3.96 2.14 -14.50
C MET A 57 3.90 0.61 -14.60
N SER A 58 3.02 0.06 -15.43
CA SER A 58 2.86 -1.40 -15.59
C SER A 58 3.97 -2.06 -16.41
N SER A 59 4.66 -1.31 -17.27
CA SER A 59 5.68 -1.83 -18.20
C SER A 59 7.10 -1.30 -17.95
N ALA A 60 7.29 -0.49 -16.91
CA ALA A 60 8.60 0.02 -16.51
C ALA A 60 9.62 -1.10 -16.37
N LEU A 61 10.85 -0.84 -16.83
CA LEU A 61 12.01 -1.75 -16.75
C LEU A 61 11.91 -3.04 -17.57
N THR A 62 10.77 -3.32 -18.21
CA THR A 62 10.60 -4.49 -19.07
C THR A 62 10.53 -4.08 -20.53
N THR A 63 9.59 -3.21 -20.87
CA THR A 63 9.29 -2.80 -22.25
C THR A 63 9.17 -1.29 -22.41
N TYR A 64 9.22 -0.53 -21.30
CA TYR A 64 9.01 0.91 -21.32
C TYR A 64 10.00 1.62 -20.37
N GLY A 65 11.09 2.17 -20.93
CA GLY A 65 12.10 2.93 -20.18
C GLY A 65 13.05 2.08 -19.32
N ASP A 66 14.06 2.75 -18.77
CA ASP A 66 15.07 2.16 -17.90
C ASP A 66 14.93 2.59 -16.41
N ILE A 67 15.93 2.25 -15.59
CA ILE A 67 15.95 2.57 -14.17
C ILE A 67 15.95 4.07 -13.88
N ASN A 68 16.61 4.87 -14.72
CA ASN A 68 16.64 6.32 -14.56
C ASN A 68 15.28 6.93 -14.91
N ASP A 69 14.64 6.43 -15.98
CA ASP A 69 13.27 6.84 -16.33
C ASP A 69 12.27 6.43 -15.23
N TYR A 70 12.38 5.20 -14.71
CA TYR A 70 11.51 4.76 -13.61
C TYR A 70 11.64 5.64 -12.38
N LYS A 71 12.88 5.97 -11.98
CA LYS A 71 13.14 6.88 -10.84
C LYS A 71 12.63 8.30 -11.08
N HIS A 72 12.65 8.80 -12.33
CA HIS A 72 12.05 10.08 -12.67
C HIS A 72 10.53 10.09 -12.44
N PHE A 73 9.84 9.04 -12.87
CA PHE A 73 8.38 8.95 -12.76
C PHE A 73 7.88 8.45 -11.40
N LEU A 74 8.74 7.79 -10.60
CA LEU A 74 8.38 7.15 -9.34
C LEU A 74 7.65 8.06 -8.34
N PRO A 75 8.05 9.34 -8.11
CA PRO A 75 7.32 10.22 -7.20
C PRO A 75 5.86 10.39 -7.60
N ARG A 76 5.57 10.49 -8.91
CA ARG A 76 4.20 10.61 -9.40
C ARG A 76 3.45 9.29 -9.29
N ILE A 77 4.09 8.18 -9.62
CA ILE A 77 3.52 6.84 -9.46
C ILE A 77 3.09 6.62 -8.01
N LEU A 78 3.96 6.92 -7.04
CA LEU A 78 3.65 6.78 -5.61
C LEU A 78 2.59 7.77 -5.14
N GLU A 79 2.64 9.04 -5.56
CA GLU A 79 1.58 10.01 -5.22
C GLU A 79 0.19 9.52 -5.65
N LEU A 80 0.10 8.92 -6.84
CA LEU A 80 -1.17 8.42 -7.37
C LEU A 80 -1.71 7.22 -6.61
N THR A 81 -0.88 6.44 -5.88
CA THR A 81 -1.36 5.31 -5.05
C THR A 81 -2.13 5.76 -3.82
N VAL A 82 -2.27 7.06 -3.56
CA VAL A 82 -3.22 7.56 -2.56
C VAL A 82 -4.68 7.29 -3.01
N GLY A 83 -4.92 7.19 -4.33
CA GLY A 83 -6.20 6.75 -4.88
C GLY A 83 -6.29 5.22 -4.98
N TYR A 84 -7.46 4.68 -4.65
CA TYR A 84 -7.72 3.23 -4.59
C TYR A 84 -7.37 2.49 -5.90
N ASP A 85 -7.88 2.95 -7.05
CA ASP A 85 -7.69 2.24 -8.32
C ASP A 85 -6.20 2.11 -8.69
N PHE A 86 -5.40 3.14 -8.43
CA PHE A 86 -3.97 3.11 -8.77
C PHE A 86 -3.15 2.31 -7.76
N LEU A 87 -3.58 2.24 -6.49
CA LEU A 87 -2.96 1.45 -5.44
C LEU A 87 -2.98 -0.04 -5.79
N THR A 88 -4.12 -0.56 -6.27
CA THR A 88 -4.27 -1.98 -6.62
C THR A 88 -3.33 -2.36 -7.75
N ASP A 89 -3.22 -1.52 -8.78
CA ASP A 89 -2.36 -1.80 -9.92
C ASP A 89 -0.89 -1.73 -9.55
N PHE A 90 -0.49 -0.73 -8.75
CA PHE A 90 0.87 -0.62 -8.23
C PHE A 90 1.28 -1.85 -7.39
N HIS A 91 0.36 -2.39 -6.57
CA HIS A 91 0.59 -3.64 -5.83
C HIS A 91 0.80 -4.83 -6.76
N CYS A 92 0.01 -4.94 -7.84
CA CYS A 92 0.02 -6.07 -8.78
C CYS A 92 1.28 -6.12 -9.64
N TYR A 93 1.77 -4.99 -10.15
CA TYR A 93 2.89 -4.96 -11.10
C TYR A 93 4.28 -5.06 -10.47
N GLU A 94 4.40 -4.80 -9.16
CA GLU A 94 5.63 -5.00 -8.36
C GLU A 94 6.92 -4.35 -8.92
N LYS A 95 6.79 -3.27 -9.70
CA LYS A 95 7.96 -2.65 -10.36
C LYS A 95 9.02 -2.15 -9.39
N LEU A 96 8.64 -1.76 -8.19
CA LEU A 96 9.57 -1.29 -7.18
C LEU A 96 10.52 -2.41 -6.73
N ASN A 97 10.01 -3.64 -6.54
CA ASN A 97 10.83 -4.82 -6.26
C ASN A 97 11.65 -5.26 -7.48
N HIS A 98 11.05 -5.23 -8.68
CA HIS A 98 11.76 -5.50 -9.92
C HIS A 98 12.98 -4.57 -10.11
N ALA A 99 12.86 -3.32 -9.67
CA ALA A 99 13.91 -2.32 -9.70
C ALA A 99 14.98 -2.47 -8.59
N ASN A 100 14.84 -3.49 -7.73
CA ASN A 100 15.70 -3.74 -6.57
C ASN A 100 15.92 -2.48 -5.71
N TRP A 101 14.83 -1.77 -5.38
CA TRP A 101 14.89 -0.46 -4.74
C TRP A 101 15.66 -0.42 -3.40
N LYS A 102 15.74 -1.54 -2.69
CA LYS A 102 16.52 -1.66 -1.44
C LYS A 102 18.04 -1.57 -1.66
N SER A 103 18.51 -1.57 -2.91
CA SER A 103 19.91 -1.34 -3.29
C SER A 103 20.23 0.11 -3.68
N TRP A 104 19.22 1.00 -3.64
CA TRP A 104 19.37 2.41 -3.98
C TRP A 104 20.00 3.22 -2.84
N ASN A 105 20.17 4.52 -3.05
CA ASN A 105 20.76 5.38 -2.02
C ASN A 105 19.87 5.43 -0.77
N GLU A 106 20.49 5.60 0.40
CA GLU A 106 19.80 5.58 1.69
C GLU A 106 18.65 6.61 1.75
N ASN A 107 18.86 7.81 1.21
CA ASN A 107 17.83 8.85 1.13
C ASN A 107 16.63 8.46 0.26
N GLU A 108 16.85 7.72 -0.84
CA GLU A 108 15.79 7.21 -1.70
C GLU A 108 14.97 6.13 -0.98
N ILE A 109 15.66 5.20 -0.31
CA ILE A 109 15.03 4.14 0.48
C ILE A 109 14.21 4.74 1.63
N GLU A 110 14.75 5.73 2.34
CA GLU A 110 14.08 6.41 3.45
C GLU A 110 12.85 7.18 2.98
N ALA A 111 12.94 7.89 1.84
CA ALA A 111 11.81 8.64 1.29
C ALA A 111 10.64 7.73 0.90
N ILE A 112 10.93 6.61 0.22
CA ILE A 112 9.91 5.62 -0.14
C ILE A 112 9.32 4.96 1.11
N SER A 113 10.16 4.55 2.06
CA SER A 113 9.69 3.88 3.29
C SER A 113 8.80 4.81 4.11
N SER A 114 9.21 6.07 4.28
CA SER A 114 8.43 7.08 5.01
C SER A 114 7.09 7.38 4.32
N PHE A 115 7.07 7.41 2.99
CA PHE A 115 5.83 7.56 2.23
C PHE A 115 4.89 6.38 2.48
N LEU A 116 5.37 5.14 2.35
CA LEU A 116 4.55 3.93 2.55
C LEU A 116 3.99 3.84 3.97
N GLU A 117 4.76 4.24 4.98
CA GLU A 117 4.29 4.30 6.38
C GLU A 117 3.12 5.29 6.54
N LEU A 118 3.23 6.47 5.93
CA LEU A 118 2.20 7.49 6.00
C LEU A 118 1.00 7.17 5.12
N LEU A 119 1.19 6.43 4.02
CA LEU A 119 0.11 5.89 3.20
C LEU A 119 -0.71 4.86 4.01
N LEU A 120 -0.04 3.94 4.70
CA LEU A 120 -0.70 2.99 5.61
C LEU A 120 -1.52 3.71 6.67
N ILE A 121 -0.91 4.68 7.37
CA ILE A 121 -1.61 5.48 8.39
C ILE A 121 -2.79 6.23 7.79
N HIS A 122 -2.67 6.77 6.58
CA HIS A 122 -3.76 7.46 5.91
C HIS A 122 -4.96 6.54 5.70
N HIS A 123 -4.78 5.37 5.09
CA HIS A 123 -5.87 4.44 4.80
C HIS A 123 -6.45 3.80 6.07
N LEU A 124 -5.64 3.52 7.09
CA LEU A 124 -6.13 3.09 8.41
C LEU A 124 -7.12 4.09 9.03
N ASN A 125 -7.02 5.37 8.69
CA ASN A 125 -7.87 6.42 9.27
C ASN A 125 -9.08 6.83 8.40
N HIS A 126 -9.19 6.39 7.13
CA HIS A 126 -10.19 6.90 6.17
C HIS A 126 -11.08 5.82 5.51
N LEU A 127 -11.18 4.66 6.16
CA LEU A 127 -11.78 3.38 5.75
C LEU A 127 -12.88 3.35 4.66
N GLU A 128 -12.54 2.71 3.53
CA GLU A 128 -13.33 1.62 2.93
C GLU A 128 -12.59 0.28 3.13
N TYR A 129 -13.31 -0.82 3.34
CA TYR A 129 -12.73 -2.12 3.74
C TYR A 129 -11.77 -2.74 2.70
N ILE A 130 -12.02 -2.51 1.41
CA ILE A 130 -11.24 -3.15 0.34
C ILE A 130 -9.85 -2.50 0.23
N ASP A 131 -9.79 -1.16 0.30
CA ASP A 131 -8.57 -0.35 0.30
C ASP A 131 -7.60 -0.78 1.40
N LEU A 132 -8.15 -1.12 2.56
CA LEU A 132 -7.37 -1.53 3.73
C LEU A 132 -6.55 -2.79 3.47
N ILE A 133 -7.08 -3.78 2.75
CA ILE A 133 -6.37 -5.03 2.46
C ILE A 133 -5.17 -4.75 1.55
N PHE A 134 -5.37 -3.99 0.47
CA PHE A 134 -4.30 -3.69 -0.48
C PHE A 134 -3.18 -2.85 0.13
N VAL A 135 -3.51 -1.84 0.93
CA VAL A 135 -2.47 -1.02 1.59
C VAL A 135 -1.70 -1.82 2.65
N ILE A 136 -2.36 -2.75 3.36
CA ILE A 136 -1.68 -3.64 4.31
C ILE A 136 -0.72 -4.56 3.57
N ASN A 137 -1.17 -5.20 2.47
CA ASN A 137 -0.33 -6.09 1.67
C ASN A 137 0.88 -5.35 1.08
N LEU A 138 0.65 -4.14 0.57
CA LEU A 138 1.71 -3.25 0.11
C LEU A 138 2.73 -2.95 1.23
N SER A 139 2.23 -2.62 2.42
CA SER A 139 3.06 -2.29 3.58
C SER A 139 3.87 -3.49 4.05
N ILE A 140 3.27 -4.68 4.16
CA ILE A 140 3.99 -5.92 4.50
C ILE A 140 5.10 -6.17 3.48
N LYS A 141 4.79 -6.04 2.19
CA LYS A 141 5.72 -6.31 1.08
C LYS A 141 6.96 -5.41 1.13
N TYR A 142 6.80 -4.13 1.46
CA TYR A 142 7.88 -3.15 1.34
C TYR A 142 8.49 -2.67 2.68
N LEU A 143 7.71 -2.66 3.76
CA LEU A 143 8.12 -2.26 5.11
C LEU A 143 8.40 -3.46 6.03
N GLY A 144 7.85 -4.62 5.69
CA GLY A 144 7.91 -5.82 6.51
C GLY A 144 6.71 -5.97 7.44
N GLU A 145 6.44 -7.22 7.79
CA GLU A 145 5.33 -7.66 8.65
C GLU A 145 5.35 -6.97 10.03
N GLU A 146 6.46 -7.08 10.77
CA GLU A 146 6.58 -6.53 12.13
C GLU A 146 6.30 -5.02 12.17
N LYS A 147 6.89 -4.27 11.22
CA LYS A 147 6.72 -2.81 11.16
C LYS A 147 5.27 -2.44 10.84
N THR A 148 4.67 -3.13 9.89
CA THR A 148 3.27 -2.91 9.47
C THR A 148 2.31 -3.14 10.63
N LEU A 149 2.44 -4.27 11.34
CA LEU A 149 1.58 -4.59 12.49
C LEU A 149 1.79 -3.60 13.66
N ASN A 150 3.01 -3.13 13.89
CA ASN A 150 3.27 -2.12 14.91
C ASN A 150 2.61 -0.78 14.58
N ILE A 151 2.66 -0.33 13.32
CA ILE A 151 1.95 0.88 12.87
C ILE A 151 0.45 0.70 13.04
N TRP A 152 -0.11 -0.42 12.58
CA TRP A 152 -1.54 -0.69 12.74
C TRP A 152 -1.95 -0.70 14.22
N LYS A 153 -1.16 -1.34 15.09
CA LYS A 153 -1.39 -1.34 16.54
C LYS A 153 -1.47 0.08 17.13
N GLN A 154 -0.62 0.99 16.68
CA GLN A 154 -0.58 2.38 17.17
C GLN A 154 -1.77 3.22 16.67
N HIS A 155 -2.32 2.87 15.52
CA HIS A 155 -3.45 3.55 14.88
C HIS A 155 -4.74 2.72 14.92
N LEU A 156 -4.84 1.77 15.86
CA LEU A 156 -6.00 0.91 15.99
C LEU A 156 -7.25 1.72 16.36
N THR A 157 -8.37 1.40 15.73
CA THR A 157 -9.68 2.04 15.93
C THR A 157 -10.73 0.97 16.17
N GLU A 158 -11.94 1.36 16.55
CA GLU A 158 -13.04 0.42 16.77
C GLU A 158 -13.46 -0.27 15.46
N ASN A 159 -13.42 0.45 14.33
CA ASN A 159 -13.72 -0.15 13.02
C ASN A 159 -12.72 -1.25 12.66
N HIS A 160 -11.44 -1.12 13.04
CA HIS A 160 -10.46 -2.20 12.87
C HIS A 160 -10.78 -3.43 13.73
N LEU A 161 -11.41 -3.26 14.89
CA LEU A 161 -11.85 -4.39 15.69
C LEU A 161 -13.03 -5.10 15.02
N HIS A 162 -13.97 -4.36 14.43
CA HIS A 162 -15.02 -4.95 13.59
C HIS A 162 -14.43 -5.67 12.39
N PHE A 163 -13.40 -5.12 11.75
CA PHE A 163 -12.64 -5.84 10.72
C PHE A 163 -12.10 -7.20 11.22
N PHE A 164 -11.53 -7.26 12.42
CA PHE A 164 -11.03 -8.53 12.97
C PHE A 164 -12.16 -9.52 13.27
N VAL A 165 -13.29 -9.03 13.77
CA VAL A 165 -14.50 -9.84 13.97
C VAL A 165 -14.99 -10.38 12.63
N ASP A 166 -15.09 -9.54 11.61
CA ASP A 166 -15.49 -9.92 10.26
C ASP A 166 -14.52 -10.93 9.67
N TYR A 167 -13.20 -10.69 9.75
CA TYR A 167 -12.16 -11.62 9.30
C TYR A 167 -12.29 -12.99 9.95
N LYS A 168 -12.56 -13.04 11.26
CA LYS A 168 -12.59 -14.32 11.99
C LYS A 168 -13.92 -15.06 11.87
N LEU A 169 -15.03 -14.35 11.67
CA LEU A 169 -16.34 -14.94 11.45
C LEU A 169 -16.63 -15.27 9.98
N SER A 170 -15.99 -14.57 9.05
CA SER A 170 -16.18 -14.82 7.61
C SER A 170 -15.48 -16.11 7.22
N PHE A 171 -16.28 -17.15 6.97
CA PHE A 171 -15.87 -18.42 6.36
C PHE A 171 -15.43 -18.30 4.89
N SER A 172 -15.13 -17.10 4.39
CA SER A 172 -14.81 -16.89 2.98
C SER A 172 -13.31 -16.69 2.80
N ASP A 173 -12.72 -17.56 2.00
CA ASP A 173 -11.34 -17.56 1.49
C ASP A 173 -10.94 -16.27 0.72
N THR A 174 -11.63 -15.15 0.88
CA THR A 174 -11.53 -13.93 0.06
C THR A 174 -10.69 -12.81 0.66
N ILE A 175 -10.34 -12.87 1.95
CA ILE A 175 -9.40 -11.90 2.54
C ILE A 175 -7.98 -12.44 2.34
N PHE A 176 -7.41 -12.15 1.17
CA PHE A 176 -6.02 -12.48 0.86
C PHE A 176 -5.11 -11.40 1.44
N LEU A 177 -4.61 -11.66 2.63
CA LEU A 177 -3.55 -10.86 3.20
C LEU A 177 -2.22 -11.57 2.96
N ASP A 178 -1.23 -10.85 2.44
CA ASP A 178 0.11 -11.35 2.07
C ASP A 178 0.98 -11.69 3.31
N PHE A 179 0.43 -11.62 4.52
CA PHE A 179 1.12 -12.08 5.73
C PHE A 179 1.19 -13.60 5.79
N ARG A 180 2.08 -14.11 6.66
CA ARG A 180 1.88 -15.47 7.16
C ARG A 180 0.61 -15.43 8.00
N GLN A 181 -0.43 -16.14 7.56
CA GLN A 181 -1.72 -16.20 8.24
C GLN A 181 -1.57 -16.43 9.74
N THR A 182 -0.60 -17.28 10.12
CA THR A 182 -0.23 -17.56 11.50
C THR A 182 0.20 -16.33 12.30
N THR A 183 1.00 -15.42 11.75
CA THR A 183 1.51 -14.25 12.49
C THR A 183 0.44 -13.19 12.68
N PHE A 184 -0.44 -13.00 11.70
CA PHE A 184 -1.61 -12.15 11.88
C PHE A 184 -2.58 -12.73 12.90
N ASP A 185 -2.89 -14.02 12.79
CA ASP A 185 -3.74 -14.74 13.75
C ASP A 185 -3.16 -14.65 15.17
N GLU A 186 -1.86 -14.89 15.36
CA GLU A 186 -1.15 -14.68 16.64
C GLU A 186 -1.32 -13.25 17.17
N TRP A 187 -1.25 -12.25 16.29
CA TRP A 187 -1.40 -10.85 16.67
C TRP A 187 -2.83 -10.50 17.09
N ILE A 188 -3.84 -10.90 16.33
CA ILE A 188 -5.25 -10.64 16.66
C ILE A 188 -5.74 -11.47 17.85
N SER A 189 -5.08 -12.60 18.14
CA SER A 189 -5.29 -13.41 19.35
C SER A 189 -4.50 -12.94 20.58
N SER A 190 -3.74 -11.86 20.46
CA SER A 190 -2.95 -11.32 21.58
C SER A 190 -3.83 -10.74 22.70
N ASP A 191 -3.30 -10.76 23.94
CA ASP A 191 -3.94 -10.12 25.11
C ASP A 191 -4.32 -8.65 24.86
N PHE A 192 -3.54 -7.95 24.04
CA PHE A 192 -3.80 -6.56 23.69
C PHE A 192 -5.09 -6.41 22.89
N ILE A 193 -5.30 -7.24 21.86
CA ILE A 193 -6.49 -7.19 21.01
C ILE A 193 -7.71 -7.74 21.75
N LEU A 194 -7.55 -8.84 22.50
CA LEU A 194 -8.65 -9.43 23.27
C LEU A 194 -9.23 -8.45 24.31
N LYS A 195 -8.38 -7.69 25.02
CA LYS A 195 -8.85 -6.60 25.91
C LYS A 195 -9.62 -5.50 25.17
N LYS A 196 -9.23 -5.20 23.92
CA LYS A 196 -9.92 -4.21 23.09
C LYS A 196 -11.28 -4.74 22.61
N LEU A 197 -11.36 -6.01 22.23
CA LEU A 197 -12.62 -6.69 21.88
C LEU A 197 -13.57 -6.80 23.08
N GLU A 198 -13.07 -7.11 24.27
CA GLU A 198 -13.87 -7.09 25.50
C GLU A 198 -14.45 -5.70 25.77
N SER A 199 -13.63 -4.64 25.66
CA SER A 199 -14.11 -3.27 25.80
C SER A 199 -15.12 -2.87 24.71
N LEU A 200 -14.97 -3.38 23.48
CA LEU A 200 -15.92 -3.19 22.39
C LEU A 200 -17.25 -3.91 22.67
N TYR A 201 -17.21 -5.15 23.17
CA TYR A 201 -18.40 -5.90 23.57
C TYR A 201 -19.20 -5.15 24.63
N LEU A 202 -18.55 -4.69 25.71
CA LEU A 202 -19.23 -4.05 26.84
C LEU A 202 -19.97 -2.76 26.49
N LYS A 203 -19.52 -2.04 25.45
CA LYS A 203 -20.17 -0.80 24.98
C LYS A 203 -21.19 -1.04 23.86
N THR A 204 -21.23 -2.24 23.28
CA THR A 204 -22.10 -2.53 22.13
C THR A 204 -23.51 -2.82 22.62
N GLU A 205 -24.46 -1.93 22.31
CA GLU A 205 -25.87 -2.09 22.68
C GLU A 205 -26.63 -3.06 21.75
N ASP A 206 -26.20 -3.16 20.49
CA ASP A 206 -26.79 -4.07 19.51
C ASP A 206 -26.47 -5.53 19.88
N LYS A 207 -27.49 -6.32 20.16
CA LYS A 207 -27.33 -7.70 20.63
C LYS A 207 -26.75 -8.63 19.57
N ILE A 208 -27.00 -8.36 18.29
CA ILE A 208 -26.49 -9.20 17.20
C ILE A 208 -24.99 -8.96 17.09
N GLU A 209 -24.57 -7.71 17.07
CA GLU A 209 -23.16 -7.33 16.98
C GLU A 209 -22.39 -7.75 18.23
N ALA A 210 -22.95 -7.54 19.43
CA ALA A 210 -22.33 -8.03 20.67
C ALA A 210 -22.13 -9.56 20.65
N ASN A 211 -23.10 -10.32 20.12
CA ASN A 211 -22.95 -11.76 19.96
C ASN A 211 -21.85 -12.13 18.95
N ARG A 212 -21.75 -11.40 17.82
CA ARG A 212 -20.66 -11.58 16.84
C ARG A 212 -19.29 -11.35 17.47
N ILE A 213 -19.12 -10.24 18.20
CA ILE A 213 -17.89 -9.92 18.92
C ILE A 213 -17.55 -11.03 19.93
N SER A 214 -18.53 -11.51 20.69
CA SER A 214 -18.33 -12.58 21.69
C SER A 214 -17.88 -13.90 21.06
N ILE A 215 -18.45 -14.28 19.90
CA ILE A 215 -18.03 -15.50 19.17
C ILE A 215 -16.60 -15.34 18.67
N ALA A 216 -16.28 -14.23 18.00
CA ALA A 216 -14.95 -13.96 17.50
C ALA A 216 -13.91 -13.91 18.63
N TYR A 217 -14.22 -13.26 19.75
CA TYR A 217 -13.38 -13.27 20.96
C TYR A 217 -13.07 -14.70 21.40
N THR A 218 -14.09 -15.55 21.50
CA THR A 218 -13.93 -16.95 21.95
C THR A 218 -13.09 -17.76 20.98
N MET A 219 -13.23 -17.55 19.67
CA MET A 219 -12.39 -18.20 18.66
C MET A 219 -10.92 -17.80 18.85
N LEU A 220 -10.65 -16.50 18.93
CA LEU A 220 -9.30 -15.95 19.10
C LEU A 220 -8.65 -16.37 20.43
N GLU A 221 -9.42 -16.44 21.51
CA GLU A 221 -8.91 -16.88 22.82
C GLU A 221 -8.46 -18.34 22.82
N ASN A 222 -9.12 -19.21 22.04
CA ASN A 222 -8.77 -20.63 21.93
C ASN A 222 -7.59 -20.91 20.99
N GLU A 223 -7.19 -19.93 20.16
CA GLU A 223 -6.08 -20.03 19.20
C GLU A 223 -4.72 -19.59 19.77
N ARG A 224 -4.67 -19.26 21.07
CA ARG A 224 -3.45 -18.88 21.79
C ARG A 224 -2.43 -20.03 21.92
#